data_AF-A0A2A5Y4U1-F1
#
_entry.id   AF-A0A2A5Y4U1-F1
#
_cell.length_a   1.000
_cell.length_b   1.000
_cell.length_c   1.000
_cell.angle_alpha   90.00
_cell.angle_beta   90.00
_cell.angle_gamma   90.00
#
_symmetry.space_group_name_H-M   'P 1'
#
loop_
_entity.id
_entity.type
_entity.pdbx_description
1 polymer ?
#
loop_
_entity_poly.entity_id
_entity_poly.type
_entity_poly.pdbx_seq_one_letter_code
_entity_poly.pdbx_strand_id
1 'polypeptide(L)'
;MSAPIETSSPARTRPSRLSLTVAVMALGGLLLSGCAPAIVGVGTAAVAASSTEKGLTTSVSDSVIYTKIQDRFIQEDASLSTVVDLTVNDAAVLMTGKVKTPEEKVLATRLAWEVRGVREVINELQVTDTSSIKDVAKDLAASAQLRGKLIADSSVSSLNFSIDVVNGTVYLSGVAADAEEMNRVVGHARELRFAQQVVNYITLRSDQRE
;
A
#
# COMPACT_ATOMS: atom_id res chain seq x y z
N MET A 1 -55.21 32.82 62.03
CA MET A 1 -55.70 31.62 62.74
C MET A 1 -54.77 30.46 62.41
N SER A 2 -54.22 29.84 63.46
CA SER A 2 -53.55 28.53 63.49
C SER A 2 -52.17 28.36 62.80
N ALA A 3 -51.12 28.57 63.59
CA ALA A 3 -49.92 27.71 63.62
C ALA A 3 -50.25 26.40 64.39
N PRO A 4 -49.33 25.48 64.73
CA PRO A 4 -48.00 25.09 64.20
C PRO A 4 -48.01 23.57 63.81
N ILE A 5 -46.91 22.88 63.47
CA ILE A 5 -46.06 22.08 64.39
C ILE A 5 -44.87 21.51 63.58
N GLU A 6 -43.65 21.83 64.01
CA GLU A 6 -42.43 21.07 63.75
C GLU A 6 -42.50 19.69 64.43
N THR A 7 -42.00 18.63 63.79
CA THR A 7 -41.35 17.54 64.53
C THR A 7 -40.04 17.15 63.86
N SER A 8 -39.03 17.16 64.71
CA SER A 8 -37.61 16.89 64.59
C SER A 8 -37.26 15.40 64.36
N SER A 9 -36.11 15.17 63.70
CA SER A 9 -34.99 14.23 64.02
C SER A 9 -35.31 12.75 64.40
N PRO A 10 -34.43 11.73 64.16
CA PRO A 10 -32.98 11.88 64.10
C PRO A 10 -32.19 11.02 63.08
N ALA A 11 -30.94 11.44 62.95
CA ALA A 11 -29.83 10.64 62.46
C ALA A 11 -29.75 9.27 63.15
N ARG A 12 -29.50 8.22 62.36
CA ARG A 12 -28.88 6.99 62.86
C ARG A 12 -27.65 6.67 62.02
N THR A 13 -26.54 7.05 62.61
CA THR A 13 -25.22 6.46 62.42
C THR A 13 -25.28 4.95 62.69
N ARG A 14 -24.48 4.16 61.98
CA ARG A 14 -23.32 3.55 62.64
C ARG A 14 -22.39 2.80 61.67
N PRO A 15 -21.13 2.63 62.09
CA PRO A 15 -19.98 2.35 61.26
C PRO A 15 -19.56 0.88 61.38
N SER A 16 -18.66 0.47 60.49
CA SER A 16 -17.55 -0.40 60.86
C SER A 16 -16.43 -0.16 59.86
N ARG A 17 -15.35 0.55 60.24
CA ARG A 17 -14.27 0.05 61.10
C ARG A 17 -13.69 -1.26 60.56
N LEU A 18 -12.53 -1.17 59.94
CA LEU A 18 -11.24 -1.62 60.49
C LEU A 18 -10.26 -1.50 59.32
N SER A 19 -9.37 -0.52 59.39
CA SER A 19 -8.02 -0.69 59.99
C SER A 19 -7.05 -1.16 58.92
N LEU A 20 -6.08 -0.29 58.63
CA LEU A 20 -4.70 -0.51 59.10
C LEU A 20 -4.04 -1.53 58.18
N THR A 21 -3.37 -1.10 57.13
CA THR A 21 -1.92 -0.92 57.26
C THR A 21 -1.37 -0.09 56.08
N VAL A 22 -1.25 1.21 56.31
CA VAL A 22 -0.03 1.92 55.92
C VAL A 22 1.10 1.34 56.79
N ALA A 23 2.30 1.23 56.22
CA ALA A 23 3.53 0.69 56.82
C ALA A 23 3.79 -0.82 56.60
N VAL A 24 4.19 -1.17 55.37
CA VAL A 24 5.40 -1.98 55.16
C VAL A 24 6.20 -1.34 54.02
N MET A 25 6.79 -0.18 54.32
CA MET A 25 7.89 0.42 53.56
C MET A 25 9.22 -0.05 54.15
N ALA A 26 9.44 -1.36 54.17
CA ALA A 26 10.75 -1.94 54.49
C ALA A 26 10.70 -3.43 54.15
N LEU A 27 11.76 -3.92 53.49
CA LEU A 27 12.06 -5.35 53.29
C LEU A 27 11.46 -6.06 52.07
N GLY A 28 11.26 -5.35 50.96
CA GLY A 28 10.98 -5.94 49.64
C GLY A 28 12.09 -5.76 48.60
N GLY A 29 13.30 -5.38 49.02
CA GLY A 29 14.46 -5.30 48.13
C GLY A 29 15.38 -6.47 48.41
N LEU A 30 15.21 -7.61 47.72
CA LEU A 30 16.26 -8.61 47.44
C LEU A 30 15.73 -9.82 46.62
N LEU A 31 15.08 -9.61 45.47
CA LEU A 31 14.85 -10.71 44.50
C LEU A 31 15.11 -10.28 43.05
N LEU A 32 16.08 -9.39 42.84
CA LEU A 32 16.73 -9.24 41.53
C LEU A 32 17.92 -10.20 41.37
N SER A 33 17.84 -11.41 41.94
CA SER A 33 18.77 -12.50 41.61
C SER A 33 18.31 -13.24 40.34
N GLY A 34 18.12 -12.48 39.27
CA GLY A 34 18.10 -13.03 37.92
C GLY A 34 19.53 -13.24 37.45
N CYS A 35 20.26 -14.20 38.04
CA CYS A 35 21.42 -14.78 37.38
C CYS A 35 20.89 -15.67 36.25
N ALA A 36 20.53 -15.08 35.11
CA ALA A 36 20.52 -15.84 33.88
C ALA A 36 21.98 -16.19 33.60
N PRO A 37 22.40 -17.46 33.59
CA PRO A 37 23.70 -17.79 33.04
C PRO A 37 23.66 -17.32 31.60
N ALA A 38 24.58 -16.42 31.25
CA ALA A 38 24.95 -16.18 29.88
C ALA A 38 25.48 -17.52 29.33
N ILE A 39 24.58 -18.38 28.87
CA ILE A 39 24.92 -19.47 27.97
C ILE A 39 25.21 -18.77 26.64
N VAL A 40 26.44 -18.27 26.56
CA VAL A 40 27.11 -17.95 25.31
C VAL A 40 27.28 -19.28 24.60
N GLY A 41 26.26 -19.67 23.84
CA GLY A 41 26.20 -20.97 23.19
C GLY A 41 25.49 -20.86 21.87
N VAL A 42 26.07 -20.10 20.93
CA VAL A 42 25.90 -20.18 19.46
C VAL A 42 24.47 -20.07 18.87
N GLY A 43 23.40 -20.13 19.67
CA GLY A 43 22.02 -20.26 19.23
C GLY A 43 21.17 -18.99 19.37
N THR A 44 21.47 -18.08 20.30
CA THR A 44 20.65 -16.85 20.48
C THR A 44 20.79 -15.86 19.32
N ALA A 45 21.97 -15.78 18.71
CA ALA A 45 22.18 -15.01 17.49
C ALA A 45 21.41 -15.61 16.29
N ALA A 46 21.23 -16.94 16.24
CA ALA A 46 20.47 -17.59 15.18
C ALA A 46 18.97 -17.26 15.26
N VAL A 47 18.40 -17.10 16.47
CA VAL A 47 16.97 -16.75 16.63
C VAL A 47 16.68 -15.31 16.15
N ALA A 48 17.63 -14.38 16.31
CA ALA A 48 17.48 -13.03 15.79
C ALA A 48 17.62 -12.96 14.25
N ALA A 49 18.39 -13.86 13.64
CA ALA A 49 18.54 -13.96 12.19
C ALA A 49 17.32 -14.58 11.49
N SER A 50 16.51 -15.39 12.19
CA SER A 50 15.25 -15.93 11.66
C SER A 50 14.09 -14.93 11.62
N SER A 51 14.28 -13.71 12.16
CA SER A 51 13.21 -12.73 12.33
C SER A 51 13.01 -11.77 11.15
N THR A 52 13.84 -11.85 10.10
CA THR A 52 13.57 -11.10 8.88
C THR A 52 12.67 -11.97 7.99
N GLU A 53 11.38 -11.67 7.97
CA GLU A 53 10.37 -12.41 7.19
C GLU A 53 10.69 -12.45 5.68
N LYS A 54 11.58 -11.58 5.21
CA LYS A 54 12.01 -11.45 3.82
C LYS A 54 13.44 -11.97 3.59
N GLY A 55 13.59 -12.99 2.76
CA GLY A 55 14.88 -13.62 2.46
C GLY A 55 15.87 -12.71 1.71
N LEU A 56 17.17 -12.96 1.88
CA LEU A 56 18.26 -12.18 1.26
C LEU A 56 18.14 -12.10 -0.28
N THR A 57 17.74 -13.19 -0.93
CA THR A 57 17.59 -13.26 -2.40
C THR A 57 16.49 -12.34 -2.91
N THR A 58 15.38 -12.24 -2.18
CA THR A 58 14.26 -11.35 -2.53
C THR A 58 14.67 -9.89 -2.36
N SER A 59 15.35 -9.55 -1.26
CA SER A 59 15.85 -8.18 -1.03
C SER A 59 16.85 -7.71 -2.10
N VAL A 60 17.74 -8.60 -2.55
CA VAL A 60 18.65 -8.30 -3.68
C VAL A 60 17.86 -8.10 -4.98
N SER A 61 16.87 -8.95 -5.25
CA SER A 61 16.03 -8.84 -6.46
C SER A 61 15.25 -7.52 -6.50
N ASP A 62 14.68 -7.12 -5.37
CA ASP A 62 13.94 -5.85 -5.25
C ASP A 62 14.84 -4.63 -5.43
N SER A 63 16.08 -4.69 -4.93
CA SER A 63 17.06 -3.63 -5.14
C SER A 63 17.41 -3.48 -6.62
N VAL A 64 17.54 -4.61 -7.34
CA VAL A 64 17.78 -4.60 -8.79
C VAL A 64 16.58 -4.02 -9.54
N ILE A 65 15.35 -4.39 -9.18
CA ILE A 65 14.14 -3.80 -9.75
C ILE A 65 14.12 -2.29 -9.52
N TYR A 66 14.33 -1.85 -8.27
CA TYR A 66 14.39 -0.44 -7.91
C TYR A 66 15.40 0.33 -8.79
N THR A 67 16.64 -0.15 -8.86
CA THR A 67 17.69 0.51 -9.66
C THR A 67 17.34 0.55 -11.14
N LYS A 68 16.75 -0.52 -11.69
CA LYS A 68 16.34 -0.54 -13.10
C LYS A 68 15.21 0.44 -13.38
N ILE A 69 14.22 0.58 -12.49
CA ILE A 69 13.15 1.57 -12.71
C ILE A 69 13.73 2.97 -12.64
N GLN A 70 14.61 3.26 -11.67
CA GLN A 70 15.28 4.56 -11.56
C GLN A 70 16.10 4.88 -12.83
N ASP A 71 16.82 3.90 -13.36
CA ASP A 71 17.57 4.02 -14.61
C ASP A 71 16.64 4.32 -15.81
N ARG A 72 15.50 3.62 -15.94
CA ARG A 72 14.50 3.93 -16.98
C ARG A 72 13.92 5.32 -16.83
N PHE A 73 13.64 5.78 -15.60
CA PHE A 73 13.20 7.15 -15.37
C PHE A 73 14.26 8.14 -15.85
N ILE A 74 15.53 7.97 -15.46
CA ILE A 74 16.63 8.87 -15.87
C ILE A 74 16.78 8.94 -17.39
N GLN A 75 16.67 7.80 -18.08
CA GLN A 75 16.85 7.73 -19.54
C GLN A 75 15.72 8.37 -20.33
N GLU A 76 14.48 8.25 -19.86
CA GLU A 76 13.30 8.70 -20.60
C GLU A 76 12.86 10.11 -20.19
N ASP A 77 12.83 10.38 -18.87
CA ASP A 77 12.57 11.69 -18.30
C ASP A 77 13.19 11.79 -16.90
N ALA A 78 14.37 12.39 -16.82
CA ALA A 78 15.11 12.54 -15.58
C ALA A 78 14.34 13.27 -14.46
N SER A 79 13.30 14.04 -14.77
CA SER A 79 12.47 14.67 -13.75
C SER A 79 11.68 13.65 -12.92
N LEU A 80 11.23 12.54 -13.55
CA LEU A 80 10.54 11.45 -12.86
C LEU A 80 11.38 10.88 -11.71
N SER A 81 12.68 10.74 -11.92
CA SER A 81 13.64 10.24 -10.94
C SER A 81 13.72 11.08 -9.65
N THR A 82 13.28 12.34 -9.72
CA THR A 82 13.33 13.32 -8.62
C THR A 82 11.96 13.53 -7.95
N VAL A 83 10.87 13.39 -8.72
CA VAL A 83 9.50 13.71 -8.23
C VAL A 83 8.67 12.48 -7.86
N VAL A 84 9.14 11.29 -8.27
CA VAL A 84 8.54 9.99 -7.95
C VAL A 84 9.35 9.31 -6.86
N ASP A 85 8.73 9.10 -5.70
CA ASP A 85 9.25 8.27 -4.63
C ASP A 85 8.86 6.81 -4.90
N LEU A 86 9.86 5.94 -4.97
CA LEU A 86 9.70 4.54 -5.38
C LEU A 86 10.09 3.58 -4.26
N THR A 87 9.23 2.61 -3.97
CA THR A 87 9.48 1.51 -3.02
C THR A 87 9.18 0.19 -3.69
N VAL A 88 10.07 -0.81 -3.52
CA VAL A 88 9.88 -2.16 -4.07
C VAL A 88 9.85 -3.17 -2.93
N ASN A 89 8.81 -4.00 -2.91
CA ASN A 89 8.68 -5.08 -1.95
C ASN A 89 8.10 -6.34 -2.61
N ASP A 90 8.83 -7.45 -2.59
CA ASP A 90 8.42 -8.73 -3.20
C ASP A 90 8.04 -8.58 -4.68
N ALA A 91 8.83 -7.75 -5.38
CA ALA A 91 8.61 -7.28 -6.74
C ALA A 91 7.29 -6.53 -7.02
N ALA A 92 6.57 -6.09 -5.98
CA ALA A 92 5.53 -5.08 -6.08
C ALA A 92 6.15 -3.69 -5.94
N VAL A 93 5.82 -2.80 -6.89
CA VAL A 93 6.34 -1.44 -6.96
C VAL A 93 5.26 -0.49 -6.46
N LEU A 94 5.57 0.29 -5.42
CA LEU A 94 4.76 1.42 -4.99
C LEU A 94 5.42 2.71 -5.48
N MET A 95 4.66 3.54 -6.17
CA MET A 95 5.07 4.88 -6.61
C MET A 95 4.19 5.93 -5.93
N THR A 96 4.82 6.91 -5.30
CA THR A 96 4.16 8.06 -4.68
C THR A 96 4.87 9.35 -5.09
N GLY A 97 4.28 10.51 -4.80
CA GLY A 97 4.86 11.81 -5.17
C GLY A 97 3.92 12.67 -6.01
N LYS A 98 4.49 13.66 -6.69
CA LYS A 98 3.73 14.67 -7.45
C LYS A 98 4.29 14.82 -8.86
N VAL A 99 3.46 14.58 -9.84
CA VAL A 99 3.78 14.85 -11.26
C VAL A 99 2.98 16.07 -11.73
N LYS A 100 3.44 16.70 -12.80
CA LYS A 100 2.75 17.85 -13.37
C LYS A 100 1.51 17.36 -14.09
N THR A 101 1.68 16.45 -15.06
CA THR A 101 0.60 16.05 -15.97
C THR A 101 0.14 14.61 -15.75
N PRO A 102 -1.10 14.26 -16.16
CA PRO A 102 -1.52 12.86 -16.19
C PRO A 102 -0.64 11.99 -17.10
N GLU A 103 -0.09 12.56 -18.17
CA GLU A 103 0.79 11.85 -19.11
C GLU A 103 2.12 11.44 -18.44
N GLU A 104 2.69 12.26 -17.57
CA GLU A 104 3.85 11.89 -16.75
C GLU A 104 3.51 10.72 -15.82
N LYS A 105 2.30 10.70 -15.24
CA LYS A 105 1.81 9.57 -14.42
C LYS A 105 1.74 8.28 -15.24
N VAL A 106 1.17 8.35 -16.45
CA VAL A 106 1.09 7.21 -17.38
C VAL A 106 2.47 6.71 -17.77
N LEU A 107 3.39 7.63 -18.08
CA LEU A 107 4.77 7.29 -18.44
C LEU A 107 5.47 6.55 -17.31
N ALA A 108 5.39 7.08 -16.07
CA ALA A 108 5.97 6.42 -14.90
C ALA A 108 5.43 5.00 -14.69
N THR A 109 4.09 4.80 -14.81
CA THR A 109 3.47 3.47 -14.76
C THR A 109 4.03 2.54 -15.82
N ARG A 110 4.12 3.00 -17.08
CA ARG A 110 4.60 2.20 -18.21
C ARG A 110 6.04 1.74 -17.98
N LEU A 111 6.92 2.68 -17.61
CA LEU A 111 8.34 2.40 -17.39
C LEU A 111 8.56 1.43 -16.23
N ALA A 112 7.75 1.50 -15.17
CA ALA A 112 7.80 0.53 -14.09
C ALA A 112 7.44 -0.89 -14.58
N TRP A 113 6.38 -1.03 -15.39
CA TRP A 113 5.97 -2.33 -15.95
C TRP A 113 6.96 -2.93 -16.96
N GLU A 114 7.73 -2.09 -17.65
CA GLU A 114 8.76 -2.56 -18.59
C GLU A 114 9.94 -3.25 -17.88
N VAL A 115 10.13 -3.00 -16.57
CA VAL A 115 11.21 -3.62 -15.80
C VAL A 115 10.89 -5.07 -15.51
N ARG A 116 11.74 -5.96 -16.02
CA ARG A 116 11.66 -7.40 -15.76
C ARG A 116 11.61 -7.72 -14.27
N GLY A 117 10.69 -8.61 -13.92
CA GLY A 117 10.51 -9.12 -12.57
C GLY A 117 9.43 -8.40 -11.80
N VAL A 118 9.00 -7.20 -12.23
CA VAL A 118 7.86 -6.48 -11.63
C VAL A 118 6.59 -7.33 -11.75
N ARG A 119 5.92 -7.51 -10.61
CA ARG A 119 4.70 -8.32 -10.49
C ARG A 119 3.44 -7.48 -10.36
N GLU A 120 3.58 -6.30 -9.76
CA GLU A 120 2.49 -5.38 -9.50
C GLU A 120 3.04 -3.95 -9.47
N VAL A 121 2.27 -3.00 -9.99
CA VAL A 121 2.57 -1.57 -9.91
C VAL A 121 1.38 -0.85 -9.28
N ILE A 122 1.62 -0.28 -8.10
CA ILE A 122 0.69 0.52 -7.32
C ILE A 122 1.08 1.98 -7.50
N ASN A 123 0.28 2.73 -8.27
CA ASN A 123 0.56 4.11 -8.63
C ASN A 123 -0.33 5.09 -7.84
N GLU A 124 0.24 5.70 -6.81
CA GLU A 124 -0.36 6.73 -5.96
C GLU A 124 0.17 8.14 -6.28
N LEU A 125 0.68 8.36 -7.50
CA LEU A 125 1.13 9.68 -7.94
C LEU A 125 -0.03 10.66 -8.03
N GLN A 126 0.18 11.85 -7.47
CA GLN A 126 -0.75 12.96 -7.53
C GLN A 126 -0.41 13.87 -8.72
N VAL A 127 -1.39 14.09 -9.60
CA VAL A 127 -1.26 15.04 -10.70
C VAL A 127 -1.57 16.44 -10.15
N THR A 128 -0.67 17.38 -10.42
CA THR A 128 -0.78 18.77 -9.93
C THR A 128 -1.43 19.72 -10.94
N ASP A 129 -1.57 19.32 -12.21
CA ASP A 129 -2.24 20.11 -13.23
C ASP A 129 -3.74 20.28 -12.94
N THR A 130 -4.28 21.42 -13.39
CA THR A 130 -5.64 21.89 -13.16
C THR A 130 -6.54 21.58 -14.36
N SER A 131 -6.63 20.30 -14.75
CA SER A 131 -7.55 19.86 -15.79
C SER A 131 -9.00 20.24 -15.46
N SER A 132 -9.84 20.35 -16.49
CA SER A 132 -11.30 20.53 -16.32
C SER A 132 -11.87 19.43 -15.42
N ILE A 133 -12.42 19.81 -14.27
CA ILE A 133 -13.02 18.88 -13.28
C ILE A 133 -14.00 17.90 -13.93
N LYS A 134 -14.70 18.35 -14.98
CA LYS A 134 -15.67 17.53 -15.71
C LYS A 134 -15.02 16.38 -16.47
N ASP A 135 -13.84 16.59 -17.04
CA ASP A 135 -13.15 15.57 -17.82
C ASP A 135 -12.44 14.59 -16.89
N VAL A 136 -11.86 15.08 -15.79
CA VAL A 136 -11.35 14.24 -14.68
C VAL A 136 -12.43 13.30 -14.15
N ALA A 137 -13.66 13.78 -13.94
CA ALA A 137 -14.75 12.94 -13.46
C ALA A 137 -15.14 11.83 -14.45
N LYS A 138 -15.11 12.11 -15.77
CA LYS A 138 -15.39 11.10 -16.80
C LYS A 138 -14.28 10.05 -16.86
N ASP A 139 -13.03 10.49 -16.83
CA ASP A 139 -11.87 9.59 -16.90
C ASP A 139 -11.81 8.68 -15.67
N LEU A 140 -12.07 9.22 -14.48
CA LEU A 140 -12.17 8.42 -13.25
C LEU A 140 -13.31 7.40 -13.33
N ALA A 141 -14.49 7.79 -13.83
CA ALA A 141 -15.61 6.88 -14.01
C ALA A 141 -15.29 5.77 -15.02
N ALA A 142 -14.62 6.10 -16.13
CA ALA A 142 -14.18 5.13 -17.13
C ALA A 142 -13.15 4.15 -16.56
N SER A 143 -12.16 4.64 -15.81
CA SER A 143 -11.15 3.82 -15.13
C SER A 143 -11.82 2.86 -14.13
N ALA A 144 -12.72 3.35 -13.27
CA ALA A 144 -13.44 2.53 -12.31
C ALA A 144 -14.33 1.46 -12.99
N GLN A 145 -15.02 1.83 -14.08
CA GLN A 145 -15.83 0.89 -14.86
C GLN A 145 -14.97 -0.23 -15.47
N LEU A 146 -13.82 0.13 -16.05
CA LEU A 146 -12.90 -0.86 -16.63
C LEU A 146 -12.30 -1.76 -15.54
N ARG A 147 -11.85 -1.18 -14.42
CA ARG A 147 -11.35 -1.93 -13.26
C ARG A 147 -12.38 -2.97 -12.81
N GLY A 148 -13.64 -2.56 -12.69
CA GLY A 148 -14.75 -3.45 -12.34
C GLY A 148 -14.96 -4.58 -13.35
N LYS A 149 -14.90 -4.28 -14.66
CA LYS A 149 -14.97 -5.30 -15.72
C LYS A 149 -13.83 -6.33 -15.62
N LEU A 150 -12.59 -5.88 -15.42
CA LEU A 150 -11.45 -6.79 -15.29
C LEU A 150 -11.51 -7.64 -14.02
N ILE A 151 -12.01 -7.10 -12.91
CA ILE A 151 -12.23 -7.86 -11.67
C ILE A 151 -13.33 -8.92 -11.85
N ALA A 152 -14.38 -8.60 -12.61
CA ALA A 152 -15.49 -9.51 -12.86
C ALA A 152 -15.14 -10.64 -13.85
N ASP A 153 -14.10 -10.45 -14.67
CA ASP A 153 -13.63 -11.46 -15.61
C ASP A 153 -12.65 -12.43 -14.95
N SER A 154 -13.14 -13.63 -14.59
CA SER A 154 -12.34 -14.69 -13.97
C SER A 154 -11.14 -15.17 -14.79
N SER A 155 -11.08 -14.86 -16.10
CA SER A 155 -9.97 -15.21 -16.99
C SER A 155 -8.96 -14.07 -17.13
N VAL A 156 -9.06 -13.04 -16.28
CA VAL A 156 -8.16 -11.88 -16.24
C VAL A 156 -7.61 -11.71 -14.82
N SER A 157 -6.29 -11.73 -14.72
CA SER A 157 -5.55 -11.41 -13.49
C SER A 157 -5.46 -9.90 -13.33
N SER A 158 -6.55 -9.26 -12.88
CA SER A 158 -6.68 -7.78 -12.86
C SER A 158 -5.58 -7.02 -12.11
N LEU A 159 -4.83 -7.67 -11.21
CA LEU A 159 -3.67 -7.07 -10.50
C LEU A 159 -2.42 -6.95 -11.39
N ASN A 160 -2.33 -7.71 -12.48
CA ASN A 160 -1.19 -7.67 -13.40
C ASN A 160 -1.28 -6.50 -14.41
N PHE A 161 -2.27 -5.61 -14.25
CA PHE A 161 -2.56 -4.54 -15.19
C PHE A 161 -2.84 -3.23 -14.47
N SER A 162 -2.23 -2.15 -14.94
CA SER A 162 -2.59 -0.78 -14.59
C SER A 162 -3.48 -0.19 -15.69
N ILE A 163 -4.50 0.56 -15.25
CA ILE A 163 -5.45 1.27 -16.10
C ILE A 163 -5.31 2.75 -15.79
N ASP A 164 -4.88 3.52 -16.77
CA ASP A 164 -4.86 4.98 -16.70
C ASP A 164 -5.78 5.53 -17.79
N VAL A 165 -6.60 6.53 -17.47
CA VAL A 165 -7.47 7.20 -18.44
C VAL A 165 -7.17 8.69 -18.39
N VAL A 166 -6.85 9.26 -19.55
CA VAL A 166 -6.51 10.68 -19.68
C VAL A 166 -7.20 11.25 -20.90
N ASN A 167 -8.08 12.22 -20.69
CA ASN A 167 -8.81 12.92 -21.73
C ASN A 167 -9.51 11.95 -22.71
N GLY A 168 -10.15 10.90 -22.18
CA GLY A 168 -10.81 9.86 -22.99
C GLY A 168 -9.88 8.84 -23.67
N THR A 169 -8.56 8.92 -23.49
CA THR A 169 -7.61 7.90 -23.94
C THR A 169 -7.32 6.92 -22.82
N VAL A 170 -7.53 5.63 -23.06
CA VAL A 170 -7.24 4.55 -22.11
C VAL A 170 -5.85 4.00 -22.39
N TYR A 171 -4.98 4.01 -21.38
CA TYR A 171 -3.66 3.41 -21.41
C TYR A 171 -3.69 2.12 -20.59
N LEU A 172 -3.30 1.02 -21.23
CA LEU A 172 -3.19 -0.29 -20.59
C LEU A 172 -1.72 -0.66 -20.50
N SER A 173 -1.23 -0.89 -19.28
CA SER A 173 0.13 -1.38 -19.04
C SER A 173 0.07 -2.60 -18.13
N GLY A 174 1.01 -3.53 -18.27
CA GLY A 174 0.98 -4.76 -17.47
C GLY A 174 1.64 -5.95 -18.14
N VAL A 175 1.47 -7.12 -17.53
CA VAL A 175 1.99 -8.39 -18.03
C VAL A 175 0.85 -9.40 -18.13
N ALA A 176 0.45 -9.75 -19.35
CA ALA A 176 -0.50 -10.82 -19.60
C ALA A 176 0.20 -12.18 -19.61
N ALA A 177 -0.50 -13.22 -19.15
CA ALA A 177 -0.05 -14.60 -19.22
C ALA A 177 0.08 -15.08 -20.67
N ASP A 178 -0.87 -14.69 -21.52
CA ASP A 178 -0.95 -15.05 -22.93
C ASP A 178 -1.70 -13.99 -23.76
N ALA A 179 -1.72 -14.21 -25.08
CA ALA A 179 -2.38 -13.29 -26.01
C ALA A 179 -3.91 -13.23 -25.81
N GLU A 180 -4.54 -14.29 -25.27
CA GLU A 180 -5.98 -14.26 -25.04
C GLU A 180 -6.34 -13.37 -23.86
N GLU A 181 -5.61 -13.44 -22.75
CA GLU A 181 -5.79 -12.55 -21.61
C GLU A 181 -5.58 -11.09 -22.03
N MET A 182 -4.52 -10.80 -22.80
CA MET A 182 -4.29 -9.48 -23.36
C MET A 182 -5.48 -9.00 -24.21
N ASN A 183 -5.98 -9.85 -25.12
CA ASN A 183 -7.11 -9.52 -25.97
C ASN A 183 -8.40 -9.28 -25.17
N ARG A 184 -8.63 -10.03 -24.08
CA ARG A 184 -9.75 -9.79 -23.15
C ARG A 184 -9.66 -8.41 -22.50
N VAL A 185 -8.49 -8.05 -21.96
CA VAL A 185 -8.26 -6.74 -21.32
C VAL A 185 -8.49 -5.60 -22.31
N VAL A 186 -7.91 -5.69 -23.52
CA VAL A 186 -8.10 -4.69 -24.59
C VAL A 186 -9.56 -4.64 -25.05
N GLY A 187 -10.23 -5.79 -25.12
CA GLY A 187 -11.66 -5.88 -25.45
C GLY A 187 -12.53 -5.12 -24.46
N HIS A 188 -12.37 -5.37 -23.16
CA HIS A 188 -13.10 -4.64 -22.10
C HIS A 188 -12.88 -3.13 -22.17
N ALA A 189 -11.67 -2.67 -22.50
CA ALA A 189 -11.36 -1.26 -22.64
C ALA A 189 -12.07 -0.60 -23.84
N ARG A 190 -12.19 -1.32 -24.96
CA ARG A 190 -12.87 -0.82 -26.18
C ARG A 190 -14.38 -0.68 -26.01
N GLU A 191 -14.98 -1.40 -25.06
CA GLU A 191 -16.42 -1.33 -24.78
C GLU A 191 -16.82 -0.14 -23.89
N LEU A 192 -15.85 0.60 -23.36
CA LEU A 192 -16.14 1.75 -22.51
C LEU A 192 -16.77 2.86 -23.35
N ARG A 193 -17.92 3.36 -22.89
CA ARG A 193 -18.73 4.38 -23.59
C ARG A 193 -17.99 5.68 -23.88
N PHE A 194 -16.98 6.02 -23.07
CA PHE A 194 -16.24 7.28 -23.14
C PHE A 194 -14.78 7.10 -23.57
N ALA A 195 -14.36 5.88 -23.90
CA ALA A 195 -13.03 5.65 -24.45
C ALA A 195 -13.01 6.05 -25.93
N GLN A 196 -12.29 7.12 -26.24
CA GLN A 196 -12.07 7.57 -27.62
C GLN A 196 -10.95 6.76 -28.29
N GLN A 197 -9.93 6.40 -27.50
CA GLN A 197 -8.76 5.66 -27.96
C GLN A 197 -8.29 4.70 -26.88
N VAL A 198 -7.74 3.56 -27.31
CA VAL A 198 -7.07 2.60 -26.43
C VAL A 198 -5.64 2.43 -26.90
N VAL A 199 -4.69 2.70 -26.02
CA VAL A 199 -3.25 2.51 -26.22
C VAL A 199 -2.82 1.30 -25.39
N ASN A 200 -2.22 0.32 -26.06
CA ASN A 200 -1.83 -0.95 -25.45
C ASN A 200 -0.31 -1.04 -25.27
N TYR A 201 0.13 -1.07 -24.02
CA TYR A 201 1.51 -1.34 -23.60
C TYR A 201 1.64 -2.66 -22.83
N ILE A 202 0.61 -3.52 -22.87
CA ILE A 202 0.67 -4.83 -22.23
C ILE A 202 1.75 -5.68 -22.92
N THR A 203 2.60 -6.29 -22.11
CA THR A 203 3.59 -7.27 -22.57
C THR A 203 3.14 -8.69 -22.25
N LEU A 204 3.62 -9.66 -23.01
CA LEU A 204 3.39 -11.07 -22.70
C LEU A 204 4.46 -11.57 -21.72
N ARG A 205 4.07 -12.42 -20.78
CA ARG A 205 4.99 -13.06 -19.83
C ARG A 205 6.11 -13.83 -20.53
N SER A 206 5.86 -14.35 -21.73
CA SER A 206 6.88 -15.00 -22.56
C SER A 206 8.01 -14.05 -22.96
N ASP A 207 7.69 -12.79 -23.25
CA ASP A 207 8.62 -11.81 -23.82
C ASP A 207 9.56 -11.22 -22.76
N GLN A 208 9.20 -11.38 -21.48
CA GLN A 208 10.01 -10.99 -20.33
C GLN A 208 11.11 -12.01 -19.99
N ARG A 209 11.23 -13.13 -20.72
CA ARG A 209 12.26 -14.16 -20.53
C ARG A 209 13.38 -13.99 -21.57
N GLU A 210 14.45 -13.25 -21.24
CA GLU A 210 15.86 -13.40 -21.73
C GLU A 210 16.80 -12.53 -20.89
#